data_AF-A0A973G8M0-F1
#
_entry.id   AF-A0A973G8M0-F1
#
_cell.length_a   1.000
_cell.length_b   1.000
_cell.length_c   1.000
_cell.angle_alpha   90.00
_cell.angle_beta   90.00
_cell.angle_gamma   90.00
#
_symmetry.space_group_name_H-M   'P 1'
#
loop_
_entity.id
_entity.type
_entity.pdbx_description
1 polymer ?
#
loop_
_entity_poly.entity_id
_entity_poly.type
_entity_poly.pdbx_seq_one_letter_code
_entity_poly.pdbx_strand_id
1 'polypeptide(L)'
;SGAGTWLAAGRLVLDRDDLTAMLTRADGYAEARAIVVHELAHVLGLDHVQDPGELMNPTTSTRTDLGPGDLAGLALVGQVACEE
;
A
#
# COMPACT_ATOMS: atom_id res chain seq x y z
N SER A 1 -27.26 3.62 -19.37
CA SER A 1 -26.46 3.04 -18.27
C SER A 1 -27.41 2.64 -17.17
N GLY A 2 -27.40 1.38 -16.75
CA GLY A 2 -28.19 0.96 -15.58
C GLY A 2 -27.47 1.39 -14.33
N ALA A 3 -28.17 2.08 -13.42
CA ALA A 3 -27.66 2.27 -12.06
C ALA A 3 -27.62 0.89 -11.39
N GLY A 4 -26.43 0.49 -10.94
CA GLY A 4 -26.21 -0.75 -10.20
C GLY A 4 -25.33 -0.44 -9.01
N THR A 5 -25.64 -1.01 -7.85
CA THR A 5 -24.79 -0.89 -6.67
C THR A 5 -23.65 -1.90 -6.78
N TRP A 6 -22.42 -1.43 -6.67
CA TRP A 6 -21.22 -2.28 -6.69
C TRP A 6 -20.63 -2.40 -5.29
N LEU A 7 -20.24 -3.61 -4.90
CA LEU A 7 -19.44 -3.83 -3.71
C LEU A 7 -17.96 -3.77 -4.09
N ALA A 8 -17.24 -2.75 -3.61
CA ALA A 8 -15.79 -2.69 -3.67
C ALA A 8 -15.22 -3.19 -2.34
N ALA A 9 -14.36 -4.20 -2.40
CA ALA A 9 -13.67 -4.75 -1.24
C ALA A 9 -12.23 -5.14 -1.60
N GLY A 10 -11.34 -5.01 -0.64
CA GLY A 10 -9.97 -5.51 -0.71
C GLY A 10 -9.62 -6.34 0.52
N ARG A 11 -8.52 -7.07 0.46
CA ARG A 11 -8.02 -7.89 1.57
C ARG A 11 -6.53 -7.71 1.71
N LEU A 12 -6.10 -7.48 2.95
CA LEU A 12 -4.69 -7.54 3.35
C LEU A 12 -4.49 -8.85 4.11
N VAL A 13 -3.39 -9.55 3.81
CA VAL A 13 -2.95 -10.72 4.54
C VAL A 13 -1.55 -10.43 5.04
N LEU A 14 -1.35 -10.55 6.35
CA LEU A 14 -0.11 -10.22 7.01
C LEU A 14 0.40 -11.45 7.75
N ASP A 15 1.68 -11.74 7.62
CA ASP A 15 2.32 -12.79 8.40
C ASP A 15 2.52 -12.31 9.85
N ARG A 16 1.98 -13.08 10.81
CA ARG A 16 2.01 -12.74 12.23
C ARG A 16 3.43 -12.82 12.79
N ASP A 17 4.16 -13.86 12.44
CA ASP A 17 5.45 -14.16 13.06
C ASP A 17 6.50 -13.17 12.56
N ASP A 18 6.48 -12.85 11.27
CA ASP A 18 7.34 -11.82 10.68
C ASP A 18 7.05 -10.42 11.25
N LEU A 19 5.78 -10.02 11.35
CA LEU A 19 5.41 -8.74 11.96
C LEU A 19 5.82 -8.67 13.43
N THR A 20 5.61 -9.76 14.18
CA THR A 20 5.96 -9.81 15.60
C THR A 20 7.47 -9.68 15.78
N ALA A 21 8.27 -10.40 14.97
CA ALA A 21 9.72 -10.30 14.98
C ALA A 21 10.19 -8.89 14.62
N MET A 22 9.61 -8.28 13.59
CA MET A 22 9.93 -6.93 13.15
C MET A 22 9.65 -5.88 14.21
N LEU A 23 8.51 -5.96 14.91
CA LEU A 23 8.15 -5.01 15.97
C LEU A 23 9.10 -5.02 17.18
N THR A 24 10.01 -6.00 17.29
CA THR A 24 11.06 -6.00 18.32
C THR A 24 12.30 -5.16 17.95
N ARG A 25 12.42 -4.74 16.68
CA ARG A 25 13.54 -3.93 16.20
C ARG A 25 13.36 -2.44 16.54
N ALA A 26 14.46 -1.69 16.61
CA ALA A 26 14.44 -0.27 16.96
C ALA A 26 13.51 0.57 16.05
N ASP A 27 13.54 0.33 14.73
CA ASP A 27 12.68 1.00 13.74
C ASP A 27 11.49 0.12 13.29
N GLY A 28 11.24 -0.98 14.02
CA GLY A 28 10.31 -2.04 13.63
C GLY A 28 8.88 -1.59 13.40
N TYR A 29 8.41 -0.60 14.16
CA TYR A 29 7.07 -0.04 13.95
C TYR A 29 6.96 0.71 12.62
N ALA A 30 7.98 1.49 12.25
CA ALA A 30 7.99 2.24 11.00
C ALA A 30 8.03 1.29 9.80
N GLU A 31 8.83 0.23 9.89
CA GLU A 31 8.91 -0.83 8.88
C GLU A 31 7.58 -1.60 8.75
N ALA A 32 6.97 -2.01 9.87
CA ALA A 32 5.67 -2.68 9.87
C ALA A 32 4.57 -1.80 9.27
N ARG A 33 4.55 -0.52 9.63
CA ARG A 33 3.64 0.47 9.02
C ARG A 33 3.87 0.57 7.51
N ALA A 34 5.11 0.61 7.05
CA ALA A 34 5.45 0.71 5.64
C ALA A 34 4.89 -0.46 4.83
N ILE A 35 5.00 -1.69 5.36
CA ILE A 35 4.42 -2.89 4.73
C ILE A 35 2.89 -2.78 4.68
N VAL A 36 2.24 -2.40 5.77
CA VAL A 36 0.77 -2.23 5.76
C VAL A 36 0.33 -1.19 4.74
N VAL A 37 1.07 -0.09 4.59
CA VAL A 37 0.80 0.95 3.59
C VAL A 37 1.03 0.43 2.16
N HIS A 38 2.09 -0.34 1.93
CA HIS A 38 2.37 -1.00 0.64
C HIS A 38 1.22 -1.92 0.21
N GLU A 39 0.80 -2.82 1.09
CA GLU A 39 -0.31 -3.75 0.80
C GLU A 39 -1.65 -3.02 0.63
N LEU A 40 -1.87 -1.95 1.39
CA LEU A 40 -3.06 -1.12 1.22
C LEU A 40 -3.05 -0.38 -0.13
N ALA A 41 -1.89 0.09 -0.59
CA ALA A 41 -1.75 0.73 -1.89
C ALA A 41 -2.05 -0.25 -3.03
N HIS A 42 -1.68 -1.53 -2.91
CA HIS A 42 -2.13 -2.58 -3.83
C HIS A 42 -3.65 -2.73 -3.86
N VAL A 43 -4.30 -2.76 -2.69
CA VAL A 43 -5.77 -2.81 -2.61
C VAL A 43 -6.44 -1.63 -3.30
N LEU A 44 -5.83 -0.44 -3.23
CA LEU A 44 -6.33 0.76 -3.90
C LEU A 44 -6.02 0.80 -5.41
N GLY A 45 -5.19 -0.13 -5.90
CA GLY A 45 -4.93 -0.30 -7.34
C GLY A 45 -3.54 0.09 -7.81
N LEU A 46 -2.58 0.33 -6.91
CA LEU A 46 -1.17 0.46 -7.30
C LEU A 46 -0.54 -0.91 -7.57
N ASP A 47 0.44 -0.95 -8.45
CA ASP A 47 1.26 -2.13 -8.72
C ASP A 47 2.74 -1.80 -8.44
N HIS A 48 3.60 -2.82 -8.44
CA HIS A 48 5.02 -2.67 -8.21
C HIS A 48 5.70 -1.81 -9.27
N VAL A 49 6.68 -1.03 -8.82
CA VAL A 49 7.60 -0.28 -9.68
C VAL A 49 9.04 -0.64 -9.33
N GLN A 50 9.96 -0.53 -10.29
CA GLN A 50 11.36 -0.92 -10.06
C GLN A 50 12.20 0.19 -9.40
N ASP A 51 11.61 1.35 -9.12
CA ASP A 51 12.31 2.48 -8.51
C ASP A 51 12.48 2.25 -6.99
N PRO A 52 13.72 2.17 -6.46
CA PRO A 52 13.96 1.98 -5.03
C PRO A 52 13.59 3.19 -4.17
N GLY A 53 13.30 4.35 -4.78
CA GLY A 53 12.78 5.55 -4.11
C GLY A 53 11.28 5.49 -3.81
N GLU A 54 10.57 4.50 -4.35
CA GLU A 54 9.14 4.29 -4.14
C GLU A 54 8.91 3.19 -3.12
N LEU A 55 7.87 3.35 -2.29
CA LEU A 55 7.43 2.33 -1.34
C LEU A 55 6.85 1.13 -2.09
N MET A 56 6.29 1.32 -3.29
CA MET A 56 5.81 0.23 -4.16
C MET A 56 6.96 -0.52 -4.87
N ASN A 57 8.21 -0.35 -4.46
CA ASN A 57 9.28 -1.24 -4.90
C ASN A 57 9.05 -2.68 -4.36
N PRO A 58 9.18 -3.73 -5.19
CA PRO A 58 8.95 -5.11 -4.74
C PRO A 58 10.04 -5.64 -3.80
N THR A 59 11.19 -4.97 -3.74
CA THR A 59 12.31 -5.36 -2.88
C THR A 59 12.36 -4.50 -1.64
N THR A 60 12.68 -5.13 -0.50
CA THR A 60 12.81 -4.43 0.77
C THR A 60 13.83 -3.30 0.65
N SER A 61 13.37 -2.08 0.91
CA SER A 61 14.21 -0.88 0.97
C SER A 61 14.12 -0.26 2.36
N THR A 62 14.98 0.72 2.65
CA THR A 62 14.90 1.51 3.90
C THR A 62 13.79 2.57 3.84
N ARG A 63 12.96 2.58 2.79
CA ARG A 63 11.88 3.54 2.61
C ARG A 63 10.69 3.14 3.49
N THR A 64 10.28 4.02 4.40
CA THR A 64 9.12 3.80 5.28
C THR A 64 7.90 4.64 4.93
N ASP A 65 8.00 5.48 3.90
CA ASP A 65 6.96 6.42 3.48
C ASP A 65 6.81 6.42 1.95
N LEU A 66 5.62 6.77 1.48
CA LEU A 66 5.27 6.88 0.07
C LEU A 66 6.23 7.81 -0.69
N GLY A 67 6.78 7.32 -1.80
CA GLY A 67 7.55 8.09 -2.77
C GLY A 67 6.69 9.00 -3.66
N PRO A 68 7.33 9.87 -4.46
CA PRO A 68 6.64 10.77 -5.38
C PRO A 68 5.74 10.04 -6.38
N GLY A 69 6.18 8.90 -6.91
CA GLY A 69 5.43 8.05 -7.82
C GLY A 69 4.22 7.39 -7.15
N ASP A 70 4.39 6.89 -5.92
CA ASP A 70 3.29 6.32 -5.14
C ASP A 70 2.20 7.37 -4.89
N LEU A 71 2.60 8.59 -4.49
CA LEU A 71 1.67 9.70 -4.25
C LEU A 71 0.93 10.12 -5.53
N ALA A 72 1.64 10.18 -6.66
CA ALA A 72 1.02 10.48 -7.96
C ALA A 72 0.02 9.38 -8.36
N GLY A 73 0.38 8.11 -8.17
CA GLY A 73 -0.50 6.97 -8.42
C GLY A 73 -1.75 7.00 -7.55
N LEU A 74 -1.59 7.21 -6.24
CA LEU A 74 -2.69 7.36 -5.28
C LEU A 74 -3.62 8.52 -5.66
N ALA A 75 -3.07 9.65 -6.11
CA ALA A 75 -3.86 10.76 -6.58
C ALA A 75 -4.68 10.41 -7.83
N LEU A 76 -4.17 9.56 -8.73
CA LEU A 76 -4.91 9.11 -9.91
C LEU A 76 -6.04 8.14 -9.54
N VAL A 77 -5.78 7.14 -8.69
CA VAL A 77 -6.82 6.19 -8.25
C VAL A 77 -7.83 6.84 -7.30
N GLY A 78 -7.47 7.93 -6.61
CA GLY A 78 -8.40 8.69 -5.77
C GLY A 78 -9.37 9.60 -6.56
N GLN A 79 -9.17 9.77 -7.87
CA GLN A 79 -10.02 10.61 -8.72
C GLN A 79 -11.25 9.90 -9.28
N VAL A 80 -11.43 8.59 -9.04
CA VAL A 80 -12.70 7.94 -9.40
C VAL A 80 -13.84 8.53 -8.58
N ALA A 81 -14.93 8.86 -9.27
CA ALA A 81 -16.12 9.41 -8.63
C ALA A 81 -16.65 8.39 -7.60
N CYS A 82 -16.94 8.86 -6.38
CA CYS A 82 -17.77 8.10 -5.47
C CYS A 82 -19.17 8.00 -6.12
N GLU A 83 -19.58 6.79 -6.50
CA GLU A 83 -20.95 6.53 -6.92
C GLU A 83 -21.85 6.54 -5.67
N GLU A 84 -23.00 7.21 -5.73
CA GLU A 84 -24.03 7.22 -4.67
C GLU A 84 -24.83 5.91 -4.62
#